data_AF-A0A662GFQ9-F1
#
_entry.id   AF-A0A662GFQ9-F1
#
_cell.length_a   1.000
_cell.length_b   1.000
_cell.length_c   1.000
_cell.angle_alpha   90.00
_cell.angle_beta   90.00
_cell.angle_gamma   90.00
#
_symmetry.space_group_name_H-M   'P 1'
#
loop_
_entity.id
_entity.type
_entity.pdbx_description
1 polymer ?
#
loop_
_entity_poly.entity_id
_entity_poly.type
_entity_poly.pdbx_seq_one_letter_code
_entity_poly.pdbx_strand_id
1 'polypeptide(L)'
;MLANDLTRKAREHLNSILPREFYMEYTPIVAKKLLGKMLVRILPSGNILAGMIVETEAYRGKDDPASHAYKGKTHRNTVMFGP
;
A
#
# COMPACT_ATOMS: atom_id res chain seq x y z
N MET A 1 -1.53 -26.90 -4.67
CA MET A 1 -2.06 -26.89 -3.28
C MET A 1 -1.72 -25.63 -2.47
N LEU A 2 -0.76 -24.77 -2.87
CA LEU A 2 -0.40 -23.53 -2.14
C LEU A 2 -1.33 -22.31 -2.39
N ALA A 3 -1.98 -22.22 -3.56
CA ALA A 3 -2.85 -21.09 -3.90
C ALA A 3 -4.13 -21.00 -3.04
N ASN A 4 -4.58 -22.12 -2.46
CA ASN A 4 -5.78 -22.17 -1.64
C ASN A 4 -5.58 -21.57 -0.24
N ASP A 5 -4.37 -21.63 0.32
CA ASP A 5 -4.13 -21.18 1.71
C ASP A 5 -4.04 -19.64 1.81
N LEU A 6 -3.37 -19.00 0.85
CA LEU A 6 -3.31 -17.53 0.76
C LEU A 6 -4.69 -16.93 0.45
N THR A 7 -5.45 -17.56 -0.45
CA THR A 7 -6.81 -17.13 -0.78
C THR A 7 -7.76 -17.29 0.41
N ARG A 8 -7.60 -18.36 1.20
CA ARG A 8 -8.35 -18.57 2.45
C ARG A 8 -8.00 -17.55 3.52
N LYS A 9 -6.71 -17.34 3.81
CA LYS A 9 -6.25 -16.29 4.75
C LYS A 9 -6.70 -14.89 4.32
N ALA A 10 -6.64 -14.58 3.02
CA ALA A 10 -7.14 -13.31 2.50
C ALA A 10 -8.64 -13.14 2.79
N ARG A 11 -9.45 -14.19 2.62
CA ARG A 11 -10.89 -14.19 2.95
C ARG A 11 -11.16 -14.04 4.45
N GLU A 12 -10.38 -14.71 5.30
CA GLU A 12 -10.46 -14.58 6.77
C GLU A 12 -10.10 -13.15 7.25
N HIS A 13 -9.20 -12.47 6.53
CA HIS A 13 -8.77 -11.10 6.81
C HIS A 13 -9.50 -10.02 5.99
N LEU A 14 -10.51 -10.35 5.16
CA LEU A 14 -11.31 -9.35 4.45
C LEU A 14 -11.96 -8.33 5.40
N ASN A 15 -12.22 -8.75 6.64
CA ASN A 15 -12.79 -7.91 7.69
C ASN A 15 -11.78 -7.00 8.42
N SER A 16 -10.50 -7.02 8.04
CA SER A 16 -9.47 -6.17 8.65
C SER A 16 -8.78 -5.28 7.62
N ILE A 17 -9.57 -4.48 6.88
CA ILE A 17 -9.03 -3.38 6.09
C ILE A 17 -8.29 -2.44 7.06
N LEU A 18 -7.04 -2.10 6.72
CA LEU A 18 -6.26 -1.16 7.54
C LEU A 18 -6.99 0.20 7.55
N PRO A 19 -7.22 0.78 8.73
CA PRO A 19 -7.96 2.03 8.85
C PRO A 19 -7.17 3.19 8.25
N ARG A 20 -7.82 4.32 7.93
CA ARG A 20 -7.15 5.48 7.29
C ARG A 20 -5.98 5.98 8.15
N GLU A 21 -6.15 5.95 9.46
CA GLU A 21 -5.19 6.35 10.49
C GLU A 21 -3.88 5.54 10.40
N PHE A 22 -3.91 4.31 9.87
CA PHE A 22 -2.70 3.54 9.63
C PHE A 22 -1.73 4.26 8.68
N TYR A 23 -2.28 4.94 7.67
CA TYR A 23 -1.54 5.62 6.60
C TYR A 23 -1.22 7.09 6.93
N MET A 24 -1.81 7.65 7.99
CA MET A 24 -1.66 9.07 8.37
C MET A 24 -0.47 9.28 9.32
N GLU A 25 0.66 8.65 9.02
CA GLU A 25 1.90 8.73 9.80
C GLU A 25 3.06 9.10 8.87
N TYR A 26 4.22 9.45 9.43
CA TYR A 26 5.42 9.77 8.66
C TYR A 26 5.78 8.66 7.64
N THR A 27 6.02 9.00 6.37
CA THR A 27 6.15 8.05 5.25
C THR A 27 7.11 6.88 5.51
N PRO A 28 8.34 7.08 6.04
CA PRO A 28 9.24 5.96 6.36
C PRO A 28 8.71 5.01 7.45
N ILE A 29 7.89 5.51 8.37
CA ILE A 29 7.23 4.68 9.40
C ILE A 29 6.15 3.83 8.74
N VAL A 30 5.32 4.44 7.88
CA VAL A 30 4.27 3.72 7.13
C VAL A 30 4.88 2.64 6.24
N ALA A 31 5.95 2.94 5.50
CA ALA A 31 6.64 1.96 4.66
C ALA A 31 7.08 0.73 5.46
N LYS A 32 7.73 0.93 6.62
CA LYS A 32 8.09 -0.18 7.51
C LYS A 32 6.88 -0.95 8.04
N LYS A 33 5.81 -0.25 8.44
CA LYS A 33 4.57 -0.87 8.94
C LYS A 33 3.83 -1.70 7.88
N LEU A 34 4.04 -1.41 6.60
CA LEU A 34 3.43 -2.14 5.48
C LEU A 34 4.07 -3.52 5.26
N LEU A 35 5.32 -3.73 5.66
CA LEU A 35 5.98 -5.03 5.53
C LEU A 35 5.20 -6.12 6.30
N GLY A 36 4.97 -7.25 5.65
CA GLY A 36 4.16 -8.35 6.18
C GLY A 36 2.65 -8.15 6.10
N LYS A 37 2.15 -7.00 5.60
CA LYS A 37 0.73 -6.82 5.30
C LYS A 37 0.35 -7.46 3.98
N MET A 38 -0.94 -7.77 3.81
CA MET A 38 -1.47 -8.33 2.58
C MET A 38 -2.03 -7.20 1.69
N LEU A 39 -1.58 -7.13 0.44
CA LEU A 39 -2.26 -6.38 -0.61
C LEU A 39 -3.29 -7.30 -1.25
N VAL A 40 -4.56 -6.89 -1.24
CA VAL A 40 -5.69 -7.69 -1.73
C VAL A 40 -6.39 -6.95 -2.87
N ARG A 41 -6.61 -7.65 -3.98
CA ARG A 41 -7.36 -7.17 -5.14
C ARG A 41 -8.52 -8.11 -5.44
N ILE A 42 -9.74 -7.59 -5.35
CA ILE A 42 -10.95 -8.28 -5.80
C ILE A 42 -11.16 -7.94 -7.28
N LEU A 43 -11.20 -8.95 -8.14
CA LEU A 43 -11.45 -8.80 -9.57
C LEU A 43 -12.95 -8.70 -9.86
N PRO A 44 -13.37 -8.12 -11.00
CA PRO A 44 -14.78 -8.06 -11.38
C PRO A 44 -15.47 -9.44 -11.46
N SER A 45 -14.70 -10.51 -11.71
CA SER A 45 -15.19 -11.89 -11.70
C SER A 45 -15.46 -12.45 -10.30
N GLY A 46 -15.08 -11.73 -9.23
CA GLY A 46 -15.12 -12.20 -7.85
C GLY A 46 -13.88 -12.99 -7.41
N ASN A 47 -12.91 -13.24 -8.31
CA ASN A 47 -11.63 -13.82 -7.94
C ASN A 47 -10.82 -12.85 -7.07
N ILE A 48 -10.08 -13.39 -6.10
CA ILE A 48 -9.21 -12.62 -5.21
C ILE A 48 -7.76 -12.88 -5.61
N LEU A 49 -7.02 -11.82 -5.90
CA LEU A 49 -5.57 -11.83 -5.96
C LEU A 49 -5.04 -11.26 -4.64
N ALA A 50 -4.07 -11.92 -4.02
CA ALA A 50 -3.48 -11.46 -2.78
C ALA A 50 -1.98 -11.77 -2.76
N GLY A 51 -1.22 -10.85 -2.18
CA GLY A 51 0.22 -11.01 -1.98
C GLY A 51 0.67 -10.32 -0.71
N MET A 52 1.68 -10.88 -0.05
CA MET A 52 2.33 -10.23 1.09
C MET A 52 3.29 -9.15 0.60
N ILE A 53 3.26 -7.99 1.22
CA ILE A 53 4.23 -6.92 0.98
C ILE A 53 5.55 -7.32 1.65
N VAL A 54 6.56 -7.61 0.83
CA VAL A 54 7.90 -8.02 1.30
C VAL A 54 8.95 -6.92 1.14
N GLU A 55 8.63 -5.86 0.40
CA GLU A 55 9.53 -4.75 0.11
C GLU A 55 8.72 -3.45 0.00
N THR A 56 9.31 -2.34 0.43
CA THR A 56 8.73 -0.99 0.35
C THR A 56 9.83 0.06 0.22
N GLU A 57 9.56 1.13 -0.51
CA GLU A 57 10.37 2.35 -0.54
C GLU A 57 9.59 3.53 0.03
N ALA A 58 10.30 4.47 0.67
CA ALA A 58 9.70 5.69 1.21
C ALA A 58 10.27 6.93 0.53
N TYR A 59 9.40 7.71 -0.10
CA TYR A 59 9.75 8.99 -0.74
C TYR A 59 9.25 10.15 0.11
N ARG A 60 10.14 11.05 0.56
CA ARG A 60 9.81 12.06 1.59
C ARG A 60 9.28 13.39 1.03
N GLY A 61 9.30 13.54 -0.28
CA GLY A 61 8.73 14.70 -0.95
C GLY A 61 9.74 15.82 -1.13
N LYS A 62 9.50 16.98 -0.52
CA LYS A 62 10.28 18.20 -0.79
C LYS A 62 11.76 18.11 -0.39
N ASP A 63 12.12 17.23 0.54
CA ASP A 63 13.48 17.02 1.06
C ASP A 63 14.15 15.76 0.48
N ASP A 64 13.60 15.21 -0.59
CA ASP A 64 14.05 13.97 -1.21
C ASP A 64 14.15 14.15 -2.73
N PRO A 65 15.36 14.38 -3.28
CA PRO A 65 15.59 14.55 -4.71
C PRO A 65 15.13 13.38 -5.60
N ALA A 66 14.98 12.17 -5.04
CA ALA A 66 14.45 11.02 -5.77
C ALA A 66 12.91 11.03 -5.85
N SER A 67 12.24 11.80 -5.00
CA SER A 67 10.78 11.91 -4.99
C SER A 67 10.27 12.73 -6.17
N HIS A 68 9.22 12.24 -6.82
CA HIS A 68 8.48 13.04 -7.81
C HIS A 68 7.83 14.30 -7.22
N ALA A 69 7.68 14.40 -5.90
CA ALA A 69 7.18 15.61 -5.24
C ALA A 69 8.28 16.63 -4.90
N TYR A 70 9.57 16.32 -5.14
CA TYR A 70 10.71 17.20 -4.85
C TYR A 70 10.57 18.59 -5.50
N LYS A 71 10.23 18.62 -6.79
CA LYS A 71 10.07 19.87 -7.57
C LYS A 71 8.67 20.49 -7.44
N GLY A 72 7.84 20.00 -6.52
CA GLY A 72 6.47 20.47 -6.34
C GLY A 72 5.42 19.72 -7.18
N LYS A 73 4.20 20.26 -7.14
CA LYS A 73 3.00 19.61 -7.70
C LYS A 73 2.93 19.80 -9.22
N THR A 74 2.60 18.73 -9.91
CA THR A 74 2.30 18.65 -11.34
C THR A 74 1.01 17.88 -11.53
N HIS A 75 0.43 17.88 -12.72
CA HIS A 75 -0.79 17.12 -13.00
C HIS A 75 -0.61 15.60 -12.73
N ARG A 76 0.58 15.04 -13.00
CA ARG A 76 0.87 13.61 -12.82
C ARG A 76 0.99 13.18 -11.36
N ASN A 77 1.58 14.01 -10.49
CA ASN A 77 1.91 13.63 -9.11
C ASN A 77 0.91 14.17 -8.08
N THR A 78 -0.26 14.67 -8.51
CA THR A 78 -1.26 15.30 -7.63
C THR A 78 -1.64 14.43 -6.44
N VAL A 79 -1.74 13.11 -6.65
CA VAL A 79 -2.05 12.11 -5.62
C VAL A 79 -1.05 12.05 -4.46
N MET A 80 0.19 12.53 -4.65
CA MET A 80 1.22 12.55 -3.62
C MET A 80 1.07 13.73 -2.63
N PHE A 81 0.20 14.70 -2.93
CA PHE A 81 0.00 15.91 -2.12
C PHE A 81 -1.18 15.81 -1.16
N GLY A 82 -1.67 14.58 -0.93
CA GLY A 82 -2.88 14.32 -0.17
C GLY A 82 -4.16 14.62 -0.97
N PRO A 83 -5.33 14.31 -0.39
CA PRO A 83 -6.56 14.98 -0.76
C PRO A 83 -6.50 16.49 -0.44
#